data_AF-A0A661X3F6-F1
#
_entry.id   AF-A0A661X3F6-F1
#
_cell.length_a   1.000
_cell.length_b   1.000
_cell.length_c   1.000
_cell.angle_alpha   90.00
_cell.angle_beta   90.00
_cell.angle_gamma   90.00
#
_symmetry.space_group_name_H-M   'P 1'
#
loop_
_entity.id
_entity.type
_entity.pdbx_description
1 polymer ?
#
loop_
_entity_poly.entity_id
_entity_poly.type
_entity_poly.pdbx_seq_one_letter_code
_entity_poly.pdbx_strand_id
1 'polypeptide(L)'
;QISFFSAILLGVLQGIAIFPGISRSGMVLVGGVLIGMKEEESFKYTFLLAIPSIIIAALYKFYEYIKAPVHLPSSPLFLGFLSSFIFGLISLYILLKFVKKREMLVFSVYLFVVSLLTFFVLK
;
A
#
# COMPACT_ATOMS: atom_id res chain seq x y z
N GLN A 1 -14.72 4.85 -16.69
CA GLN A 1 -15.08 6.16 -16.07
C GLN A 1 -15.76 5.85 -14.76
N ILE A 2 -15.16 6.26 -13.64
CA ILE A 2 -15.61 5.92 -12.29
C ILE A 2 -16.63 6.96 -11.84
N SER A 3 -17.77 6.52 -11.29
CA SER A 3 -18.76 7.43 -10.73
C SER A 3 -18.23 8.10 -9.46
N PHE A 4 -18.74 9.28 -9.12
CA PHE A 4 -18.34 9.97 -7.88
C PHE A 4 -18.62 9.14 -6.63
N PHE A 5 -19.75 8.42 -6.61
CA PHE A 5 -20.10 7.50 -5.53
C PHE A 5 -19.10 6.35 -5.39
N SER A 6 -18.70 5.75 -6.53
CA SER A 6 -17.66 4.72 -6.57
C SER A 6 -16.34 5.24 -6.01
N ALA A 7 -15.93 6.46 -6.36
CA ALA A 7 -14.70 7.06 -5.84
C ALA A 7 -14.73 7.26 -4.32
N ILE A 8 -15.85 7.74 -3.77
CA ILE A 8 -16.03 7.87 -2.30
C ILE A 8 -15.95 6.50 -1.63
N LEU A 9 -16.68 5.51 -2.15
CA LEU A 9 -16.71 4.16 -1.59
C LEU A 9 -15.30 3.55 -1.56
N LEU A 10 -14.53 3.67 -2.64
CA LEU A 10 -13.15 3.18 -2.70
C LEU A 10 -12.23 3.94 -1.72
N GLY A 11 -12.46 5.24 -1.53
CA GLY A 11 -11.78 6.03 -0.50
C GLY A 11 -12.09 5.55 0.93
N VAL A 12 -13.35 5.19 1.21
CA VAL A 12 -13.75 4.61 2.50
C VAL A 12 -13.09 3.24 2.71
N LEU A 13 -13.11 2.37 1.70
CA LEU A 13 -12.43 1.06 1.75
C LEU A 13 -10.92 1.20 1.97
N GLN A 14 -10.29 2.21 1.35
CA GLN A 14 -8.91 2.56 1.60
C GLN A 14 -8.67 3.02 3.04
N GLY A 15 -9.59 3.79 3.63
CA GLY A 15 -9.53 4.20 5.03
C GLY A 15 -9.66 3.03 6.01
N ILE A 16 -10.51 2.04 5.71
CA ILE A 16 -10.61 0.80 6.51
C ILE A 16 -9.29 0.03 6.51
N ALA A 17 -8.49 0.14 5.44
CA ALA A 17 -7.19 -0.53 5.37
C ALA A 17 -6.12 0.03 6.32
N ILE A 18 -6.46 0.97 7.23
CA ILE A 18 -5.61 1.36 8.36
C ILE A 18 -5.47 0.21 9.38
N PHE A 19 -6.44 -0.70 9.46
CA PHE A 19 -6.33 -1.85 10.36
C PHE A 19 -5.08 -2.68 10.05
N PRO A 20 -4.26 -3.00 11.07
CA PRO A 20 -3.03 -3.77 10.88
C PRO A 20 -3.28 -5.07 10.13
N GLY A 21 -2.43 -5.37 9.15
CA GLY A 21 -2.54 -6.57 8.33
C GLY A 21 -3.52 -6.47 7.15
N ILE A 22 -4.34 -5.42 7.06
CA ILE A 22 -5.19 -5.19 5.89
C ILE A 22 -4.37 -4.51 4.78
N SER A 23 -4.32 -5.14 3.61
CA SER A 23 -3.64 -4.58 2.44
C SER A 23 -4.47 -3.45 1.81
N ARG A 24 -3.99 -2.20 1.92
CA ARG A 24 -4.61 -1.03 1.28
C ARG A 24 -4.85 -1.23 -0.21
N SER A 25 -3.83 -1.67 -0.95
CA SER A 25 -3.96 -1.89 -2.39
C SER A 25 -4.93 -3.03 -2.70
N GLY A 26 -4.96 -4.07 -1.87
CA GLY A 26 -5.93 -5.16 -1.98
C GLY A 26 -7.37 -4.68 -1.79
N MET A 27 -7.64 -3.88 -0.77
CA MET A 27 -9.00 -3.37 -0.47
C MET A 27 -9.56 -2.51 -1.61
N VAL A 28 -8.75 -1.61 -2.17
CA VAL A 28 -9.19 -0.75 -3.28
C VAL A 28 -9.34 -1.54 -4.58
N LEU A 29 -8.43 -2.47 -4.86
CA LEU A 29 -8.49 -3.29 -6.06
C LEU A 29 -9.72 -4.21 -6.05
N VAL A 30 -9.90 -4.97 -4.97
CA VAL A 30 -11.03 -5.88 -4.80
C VAL A 30 -12.34 -5.09 -4.76
N GLY A 31 -12.38 -3.99 -4.00
CA GLY A 31 -13.53 -3.09 -3.97
C GLY A 31 -13.90 -2.56 -5.36
N GLY A 32 -12.91 -2.16 -6.16
CA GLY A 32 -13.11 -1.67 -7.52
C GLY A 32 -13.71 -2.75 -8.44
N VAL A 33 -13.17 -3.97 -8.38
CA VAL A 33 -13.69 -5.11 -9.15
C VAL A 33 -15.12 -5.46 -8.71
N LEU A 34 -15.41 -5.45 -7.41
CA LEU A 34 -16.74 -5.76 -6.86
C LEU A 34 -17.81 -4.75 -7.29
N ILE A 35 -17.44 -3.48 -7.52
CA ILE A 35 -18.36 -2.46 -8.04
C ILE A 35 -18.38 -2.38 -9.58
N GLY A 36 -17.78 -3.36 -10.26
CA GLY A 36 -17.86 -3.54 -11.71
C GLY A 36 -16.78 -2.84 -12.53
N MET A 37 -15.72 -2.33 -11.91
CA MET A 37 -14.58 -1.81 -12.66
C MET A 37 -13.77 -2.95 -13.30
N LYS A 38 -13.17 -2.69 -14.46
CA LYS A 38 -12.23 -3.62 -15.09
C LYS A 38 -11.00 -3.78 -14.20
N GLU A 39 -10.46 -4.99 -14.06
CA GLU A 39 -9.28 -5.28 -13.23
C GLU A 39 -8.12 -4.32 -13.49
N GLU A 40 -7.82 -4.03 -14.77
CA GLU A 40 -6.76 -3.10 -15.16
C GLU A 40 -7.05 -1.64 -14.75
N GLU A 41 -8.31 -1.22 -14.78
CA GLU A 41 -8.74 0.12 -14.34
C GLU A 41 -8.68 0.20 -12.80
N SER A 42 -9.15 -0.83 -12.09
CA SER A 42 -9.07 -0.93 -10.62
C SER A 42 -7.62 -0.92 -10.13
N PHE A 43 -6.73 -1.62 -10.84
CA PHE A 43 -5.32 -1.64 -10.52
C PHE A 43 -4.69 -0.25 -10.67
N LYS A 44 -4.88 0.42 -11.83
CA LYS A 44 -4.39 1.79 -12.04
C LYS A 44 -4.95 2.76 -10.99
N TYR A 45 -6.25 2.66 -10.71
CA TYR A 45 -6.92 3.51 -9.74
C TYR A 45 -6.32 3.36 -8.33
N THR A 46 -5.99 2.13 -7.93
CA THR A 46 -5.35 1.84 -6.65
C THR A 46 -4.02 2.60 -6.46
N PHE A 47 -3.17 2.69 -7.48
CA PHE A 47 -1.91 3.46 -7.38
C PHE A 47 -2.15 4.96 -7.40
N LEU A 48 -3.10 5.45 -8.20
CA LEU A 48 -3.43 6.86 -8.23
C LEU A 48 -3.98 7.34 -6.88
N LEU A 49 -4.90 6.57 -6.28
CA LEU A 49 -5.48 6.88 -4.96
C LEU A 49 -4.45 6.76 -3.83
N ALA A 50 -3.43 5.93 -4.00
CA ALA A 50 -2.34 5.80 -3.04
C ALA A 50 -1.50 7.08 -2.91
N ILE A 51 -1.22 7.79 -4.01
CA ILE A 51 -0.32 8.97 -4.04
C ILE A 51 -0.71 10.02 -2.98
N PRO A 52 -1.93 10.60 -2.98
CA PRO A 52 -2.29 11.63 -2.01
C PRO A 52 -2.27 11.08 -0.58
N SER A 53 -2.72 9.84 -0.37
CA SER A 53 -2.74 9.25 0.98
C SER A 53 -1.34 9.05 1.58
N ILE A 54 -0.36 8.61 0.77
CA ILE A 54 1.02 8.39 1.22
C ILE A 54 1.68 9.73 1.51
N ILE A 55 1.46 10.74 0.65
CA ILE A 55 2.02 12.08 0.85
C ILE A 55 1.49 12.69 2.15
N ILE A 56 0.18 12.63 2.39
CA ILE A 56 -0.42 13.15 3.63
C ILE A 56 0.13 12.40 4.85
N ALA A 57 0.22 11.08 4.80
CA ALA A 57 0.78 10.29 5.89
C ALA A 57 2.25 10.62 6.16
N ALA A 58 3.06 10.81 5.11
CA ALA A 58 4.46 11.19 5.23
C ALA A 58 4.63 12.58 5.85
N LEU A 59 3.85 13.56 5.41
CA LEU A 59 3.84 14.91 5.99
C LEU A 59 3.42 14.90 7.46
N TYR A 60 2.39 14.13 7.80
CA TYR A 60 1.94 13.98 9.18
C TYR A 60 3.02 13.35 10.07
N LYS A 61 3.66 12.27 9.60
CA LYS A 61 4.77 11.62 10.31
C LYS A 61 5.99 12.53 10.46
N PHE A 62 6.29 13.33 9.45
CA PHE A 62 7.35 14.33 9.52
C PHE A 62 7.05 15.44 10.54
N TYR A 63 5.79 15.87 10.61
CA TYR A 63 5.34 16.83 11.63
C TYR A 63 5.45 16.27 13.05
N GLU A 64 5.02 15.01 13.27
CA GLU A 64 5.21 14.31 14.55
C GLU A 64 6.69 14.21 14.92
N TYR A 65 7.55 13.90 13.95
CA TYR A 65 8.98 13.80 14.14
C TYR A 65 9.60 15.12 14.62
N ILE A 66 9.25 16.25 14.00
CA ILE A 66 9.74 17.59 14.41
C ILE A 66 9.32 17.94 15.85
N LYS A 67 8.15 17.46 16.28
CA LYS A 67 7.63 17.70 17.63
C LYS A 67 8.18 16.74 18.69
N ALA A 68 8.91 15.70 18.28
CA ALA A 68 9.41 14.70 19.21
C ALA A 68 10.49 15.32 20.13
N PRO A 69 10.47 15.01 21.44
CA PRO A 69 11.48 15.53 22.37
C PRO A 69 12.87 14.93 22.12
N VAL A 70 12.94 13.77 21.48
CA VAL A 70 14.16 13.05 21.16
C VAL A 70 14.11 12.67 19.68
N HIS A 71 15.19 12.98 18.97
CA HIS A 71 15.33 12.70 17.54
C HIS A 71 16.32 11.56 17.33
N LEU A 72 16.04 10.72 16.33
CA LEU A 72 16.99 9.73 15.86
C LEU A 72 18.18 10.45 15.18
N PRO A 73 19.38 9.86 15.20
CA PRO A 73 20.49 10.39 14.41
C PRO A 73 20.10 10.45 12.92
N SER A 74 20.63 11.45 12.20
CA SER A 74 20.30 11.65 10.79
C SER A 74 20.80 10.51 9.88
N SER A 75 21.87 9.82 10.26
CA SER A 75 22.46 8.75 9.45
C SER A 75 21.56 7.51 9.32
N PRO A 76 21.02 6.87 10.39
CA PRO A 76 20.06 5.77 10.25
C PRO A 76 18.78 6.19 9.51
N LEU A 77 18.30 7.42 9.71
CA LEU A 77 17.11 7.92 9.00
C LEU A 77 17.35 7.99 7.50
N PHE A 78 18.48 8.55 7.07
CA PHE A 78 18.82 8.65 5.66
C PHE A 78 19.04 7.27 5.02
N LEU A 79 19.73 6.35 5.71
CA LEU A 79 19.93 4.97 5.23
C LEU A 79 18.61 4.20 5.15
N GLY A 80 17.72 4.36 6.14
CA GLY A 80 16.39 3.78 6.14
C GLY A 80 15.51 4.31 5.01
N PHE A 81 15.55 5.62 4.76
CA PHE A 81 14.88 6.25 3.63
C PHE A 81 15.39 5.70 2.29
N LEU A 82 16.71 5.67 2.09
CA LEU A 82 17.31 5.22 0.84
C LEU A 82 17.04 3.73 0.58
N SER A 83 17.16 2.91 1.63
CA SER A 83 16.79 1.48 1.57
C SER A 83 15.31 1.31 1.18
N SER A 84 14.40 1.99 1.89
CA SER A 84 12.96 1.92 1.62
C SER A 84 12.61 2.40 0.21
N PHE A 85 13.29 3.42 -0.29
CA PHE A 85 13.12 3.93 -1.65
C PHE A 85 13.54 2.89 -2.71
N ILE A 86 14.76 2.35 -2.58
CA ILE A 86 15.30 1.36 -3.53
C ILE A 86 14.45 0.09 -3.54
N PHE A 87 14.23 -0.52 -2.36
CA PHE A 87 13.44 -1.75 -2.27
C PHE A 87 11.96 -1.52 -2.55
N GLY A 88 11.43 -0.31 -2.29
CA GLY A 88 10.09 0.09 -2.70
C GLY A 88 9.92 0.10 -4.21
N LEU A 89 10.88 0.65 -4.96
CA LEU A 89 10.88 0.64 -6.43
C LEU A 89 10.98 -0.78 -6.99
N ILE A 90 11.87 -1.61 -6.42
CA ILE A 90 12.02 -3.01 -6.81
C ILE A 90 10.70 -3.77 -6.57
N SER A 91 10.10 -3.59 -5.39
CA SER A 91 8.85 -4.25 -5.02
C SER A 91 7.71 -3.82 -5.94
N LEU A 92 7.62 -2.53 -6.27
CA LEU A 92 6.64 -2.02 -7.21
C LEU A 92 6.82 -2.63 -8.60
N TYR A 93 8.05 -2.71 -9.10
CA TYR A 93 8.35 -3.33 -10.39
C TYR A 93 7.92 -4.81 -10.43
N ILE A 94 8.23 -5.57 -9.38
CA ILE A 94 7.84 -6.99 -9.26
C ILE A 94 6.31 -7.12 -9.22
N LEU A 95 5.63 -6.29 -8.42
CA LEU A 95 4.16 -6.29 -8.34
C LEU A 95 3.52 -6.01 -9.69
N LEU A 96 4.03 -5.02 -10.44
CA LEU A 96 3.55 -4.71 -11.80
C LEU A 96 3.70 -5.92 -12.75
N LYS A 97 4.74 -6.73 -12.58
CA LYS A 97 4.95 -7.94 -13.39
C LYS A 97 3.91 -9.02 -13.10
N PHE A 98 3.60 -9.29 -11.82
CA PHE A 98 2.54 -10.24 -11.43
C PHE A 98 1.18 -9.82 -11.98
N VAL A 99 0.87 -8.53 -11.88
CA VAL A 99 -0.42 -8.01 -12.32
C VAL A 99 -0.57 -8.07 -13.83
N LYS A 100 0.45 -7.66 -14.59
CA LYS A 100 0.44 -7.75 -16.05
C LYS A 100 0.27 -9.19 -16.55
N LYS A 101 0.78 -10.17 -15.80
CA LYS A 101 0.62 -11.60 -16.10
C LYS A 101 -0.67 -12.22 -15.59
N ARG A 102 -1.51 -11.46 -14.86
CA ARG A 102 -2.71 -11.97 -14.17
C ARG A 102 -2.42 -13.11 -13.19
N GLU A 103 -1.20 -13.16 -12.65
CA GLU A 103 -0.74 -14.17 -11.68
C GLU A 103 -1.08 -13.76 -10.24
N MET A 104 -2.25 -13.14 -10.02
CA MET A 104 -2.64 -12.61 -8.71
C MET A 104 -2.77 -13.70 -7.65
N LEU A 105 -3.15 -14.92 -8.04
CA LEU A 105 -3.22 -16.06 -7.12
C LEU A 105 -1.84 -16.41 -6.56
N VAL A 106 -0.78 -16.39 -7.39
CA VAL A 106 0.60 -16.63 -6.94
C VAL A 106 1.01 -15.56 -5.94
N PHE A 107 0.68 -14.30 -6.23
CA PHE A 107 0.94 -13.19 -5.31
C PHE A 107 0.17 -13.34 -3.98
N SER A 108 -1.09 -13.77 -4.01
CA SER A 108 -1.88 -14.05 -2.81
C SER A 108 -1.30 -15.19 -1.97
N VAL A 109 -0.83 -16.27 -2.59
CA VAL A 109 -0.16 -17.38 -1.87
C VAL A 109 1.13 -16.89 -1.22
N TYR A 110 1.93 -16.10 -1.94
CA TYR A 110 3.11 -15.44 -1.37
C TYR A 110 2.77 -14.61 -0.13
N LEU A 111 1.74 -13.75 -0.19
CA LEU A 111 1.31 -12.96 0.96
C LEU A 111 0.82 -13.82 2.12
N PHE A 112 0.10 -14.91 1.86
CA PHE A 112 -0.37 -15.82 2.89
C PHE A 112 0.80 -16.50 3.63
N VAL A 113 1.80 -16.99 2.89
CA VAL A 113 3.01 -17.58 3.48
C VAL A 113 3.77 -16.54 4.31
N VAL A 114 3.97 -15.34 3.78
CA VAL A 114 4.64 -14.25 4.52
C VAL A 114 3.86 -13.89 5.78
N SER A 115 2.54 -13.81 5.72
CA SER A 115 1.67 -13.54 6.86
C SER A 115 1.76 -14.62 7.94
N LEU A 116 1.84 -15.89 7.55
CA LEU A 116 2.03 -17.00 8.49
C LEU A 116 3.40 -16.90 9.17
N LEU A 117 4.46 -16.68 8.40
CA LEU A 117 5.81 -16.54 8.92
C LEU A 117 5.92 -15.36 9.90
N THR A 118 5.39 -14.18 9.55
CA THR A 118 5.42 -13.03 10.45
C THR A 118 4.59 -13.26 11.71
N PHE A 119 3.45 -13.96 11.61
CA PHE A 119 2.68 -14.35 12.79
C PHE A 119 3.47 -15.24 13.76
N PHE A 120 4.30 -16.16 13.28
CA PHE A 120 5.12 -17.00 14.16
C PHE A 120 6.38 -16.29 14.68
N VAL A 121 6.93 -15.32 13.94
CA VAL A 121 8.14 -14.58 14.35
C VAL A 121 7.84 -13.45 15.34
N LEU A 122 6.69 -12.79 15.20
CA LEU A 122 6.30 -11.63 16.02
C LEU A 122 5.43 -12.00 17.22
N LYS A 123 5.14 -13.29 17.41
CA LYS A 123 4.41 -13.84 18.55
C LYS A 123 5.39 -14.46 19.54
#